data_AF-A0A3E0WHV2-F1
#
_entry.id   AF-A0A3E0WHV2-F1
#
_cell.length_a   1.000
_cell.length_b   1.000
_cell.length_c   1.000
_cell.angle_alpha   90.00
_cell.angle_beta   90.00
_cell.angle_gamma   90.00
#
_symmetry.space_group_name_H-M   'P 1'
#
loop_
_entity.id
_entity.type
_entity.pdbx_description
1 polymer ?
#
loop_
_entity_poly.entity_id
_entity_poly.type
_entity_poly.pdbx_seq_one_letter_code
_entity_poly.pdbx_strand_id
1 'polypeptide(L)'
;MDVQENLNSKIQESALQGVQSFIGEAVDQIKDQLEETRGALNSLRDRFPEADALQAFIDNVDEACEQAESALESALANQESSAQDSEQAQAAETEESEEQQAGDDKRAITDEIAKASGESAEDNDEEQEAGAESEPDEASSIPATQAARKMAEELGVELSELEGTGVGGKITRHDVNQAAQR
;
A
#
# COMPACT_ATOMS: atom_id res chain seq x y z
N MET A 1 12.49 6.23 47.02
CA MET A 1 12.88 6.53 45.63
C MET A 1 11.76 6.15 44.65
N ASP A 2 10.57 5.80 45.17
CA ASP A 2 9.58 4.93 44.51
C ASP A 2 8.38 5.68 43.90
N VAL A 3 8.21 6.97 44.23
CA VAL A 3 7.05 7.76 43.79
C VAL A 3 7.16 8.16 42.32
N GLN A 4 8.37 8.48 41.84
CA GLN A 4 8.60 8.85 40.44
C GLN A 4 8.44 7.65 39.50
N GLU A 5 8.84 6.46 39.96
CA GLU A 5 8.72 5.20 39.22
C GLU A 5 7.26 4.74 39.11
N ASN A 6 6.47 4.91 40.19
CA ASN A 6 5.02 4.65 40.17
C ASN A 6 4.25 5.61 39.24
N LEU A 7 4.66 6.87 39.17
CA LEU A 7 4.00 7.86 38.33
C LEU A 7 4.27 7.61 36.84
N ASN A 8 5.51 7.29 36.47
CA ASN A 8 5.85 6.94 35.09
C ASN A 8 5.15 5.66 34.63
N SER A 9 5.04 4.65 35.49
CA SER A 9 4.28 3.43 35.19
C SER A 9 2.79 3.70 34.93
N LYS A 10 2.14 4.54 35.75
CA LYS A 10 0.72 4.93 35.53
C LYS A 10 0.49 5.75 34.27
N ILE A 11 1.43 6.65 33.93
CA ILE A 11 1.35 7.44 32.71
C ILE A 11 1.50 6.52 31.50
N GLN A 12 2.42 5.56 31.55
CA GLN A 12 2.59 4.55 30.49
C GLN A 12 1.34 3.67 30.35
N GLU A 13 0.78 3.17 31.45
CA GLU A 13 -0.43 2.33 31.45
C GLU A 13 -1.65 3.08 30.90
N SER A 14 -1.84 4.34 31.32
CA SER A 14 -2.91 5.19 30.79
C SER A 14 -2.72 5.54 29.31
N ALA A 15 -1.48 5.71 28.84
CA ALA A 15 -1.19 5.92 27.42
C ALA A 15 -1.46 4.66 26.59
N LEU A 16 -1.08 3.49 27.09
CA LEU A 16 -1.31 2.19 26.45
C LEU A 16 -2.80 1.89 26.34
N GLN A 17 -3.57 2.17 27.40
CA GLN A 17 -5.02 2.02 27.39
C GLN A 17 -5.71 3.00 26.42
N GLY A 18 -5.21 4.24 26.31
CA GLY A 18 -5.69 5.21 25.32
C GLY A 18 -5.46 4.76 23.88
N VAL A 19 -4.27 4.20 23.60
CA VAL A 19 -3.94 3.64 22.27
C VAL A 19 -4.81 2.43 21.96
N GLN A 20 -5.01 1.50 22.90
CA GLN A 20 -5.88 0.33 22.69
C GLN A 20 -7.33 0.73 22.44
N SER A 21 -7.87 1.68 23.20
CA SER A 21 -9.23 2.20 22.97
C SER A 21 -9.37 2.86 21.60
N PHE A 22 -8.38 3.64 21.19
CA PHE A 22 -8.38 4.29 19.88
C PHE A 22 -8.30 3.28 18.73
N ILE A 23 -7.48 2.23 18.88
CA ILE A 23 -7.37 1.16 17.88
C ILE A 23 -8.68 0.38 17.80
N GLY A 24 -9.30 0.05 18.93
CA GLY A 24 -10.61 -0.61 18.94
C GLY A 24 -11.68 0.20 18.20
N GLU A 25 -11.81 1.49 18.54
CA GLU A 25 -12.78 2.39 17.90
C GLU A 25 -12.50 2.59 16.40
N ALA A 26 -11.23 2.68 16.00
CA ALA A 26 -10.84 2.76 14.60
C ALA A 26 -11.16 1.46 13.82
N VAL A 27 -10.97 0.29 14.43
CA VAL A 27 -11.32 -1.00 13.82
C VAL A 27 -12.83 -1.12 13.67
N ASP A 28 -13.61 -0.75 14.68
CA ASP A 28 -15.07 -0.76 14.61
C ASP A 28 -15.58 0.17 13.50
N GLN A 29 -15.00 1.38 13.38
CA GLN A 29 -15.33 2.31 12.30
C GLN A 29 -15.01 1.72 10.90
N ILE A 30 -13.89 1.01 10.76
CA ILE A 30 -13.53 0.36 9.49
C ILE A 30 -14.52 -0.77 9.16
N LYS A 31 -14.93 -1.57 10.15
CA LYS A 31 -15.93 -2.62 9.97
C LYS A 31 -17.28 -2.06 9.53
N ASP A 32 -17.74 -0.98 10.15
CA ASP A 32 -18.98 -0.31 9.77
C ASP A 32 -18.95 0.16 8.30
N GLN A 33 -17.82 0.71 7.84
CA GLN A 33 -17.65 1.10 6.43
C GLN A 33 -17.64 -0.10 5.48
N LEU A 34 -17.02 -1.22 5.88
CA LEU A 34 -17.04 -2.46 5.10
C LEU A 34 -18.46 -3.02 4.97
N GLU A 35 -19.24 -3.04 6.05
CA GLU A 35 -20.66 -3.45 6.00
C GLU A 35 -21.51 -2.54 5.10
N GLU A 36 -21.30 -1.23 5.16
CA GLU A 36 -21.99 -0.27 4.29
C GLU A 36 -21.67 -0.52 2.81
N THR A 37 -20.39 -0.69 2.48
CA THR A 37 -19.97 -0.98 1.09
C THR A 37 -20.50 -2.33 0.60
N ARG A 38 -20.47 -3.37 1.45
CA ARG A 38 -21.08 -4.68 1.17
C ARG A 38 -22.58 -4.56 0.88
N GLY A 39 -23.30 -3.79 1.69
CA GLY A 39 -24.73 -3.52 1.49
C GLY A 39 -25.02 -2.82 0.15
N ALA A 40 -24.20 -1.85 -0.23
CA ALA A 40 -24.31 -1.15 -1.50
C ALA A 40 -24.02 -2.09 -2.70
N LEU A 41 -22.98 -2.92 -2.61
CA LEU A 41 -22.65 -3.92 -3.62
C LEU A 41 -23.77 -4.97 -3.76
N ASN A 42 -24.32 -5.46 -2.65
CA ASN A 42 -25.41 -6.43 -2.69
C ASN A 42 -26.70 -5.85 -3.31
N SER A 43 -26.98 -4.57 -3.01
CA SER A 43 -28.07 -3.83 -3.66
C SER A 43 -27.88 -3.69 -5.17
N LEU A 44 -26.63 -3.59 -5.64
CA LEU A 44 -26.29 -3.53 -7.06
C LEU A 44 -26.41 -4.91 -7.73
N ARG A 45 -25.96 -5.97 -7.05
CA ARG A 45 -26.16 -7.38 -7.43
C ARG A 45 -27.65 -7.68 -7.67
N ASP A 46 -28.51 -7.26 -6.74
CA ASP A 46 -29.97 -7.45 -6.87
C ASP A 46 -30.57 -6.65 -8.04
N ARG A 47 -29.97 -5.51 -8.39
CA ARG A 47 -30.45 -4.64 -9.48
C ARG A 47 -30.08 -5.16 -10.86
N PHE A 48 -28.95 -5.86 -11.00
CA PHE A 48 -28.41 -6.33 -12.28
C PHE A 48 -28.01 -7.82 -12.23
N PRO A 49 -28.98 -8.74 -12.15
CA PRO A 49 -28.69 -10.18 -12.00
C PRO A 49 -28.11 -10.85 -13.26
N GLU A 50 -28.18 -10.21 -14.43
CA GLU A 50 -27.67 -10.77 -15.71
C GLU A 50 -26.19 -10.43 -15.97
N ALA A 51 -25.55 -9.64 -15.11
CA ALA A 51 -24.17 -9.21 -15.32
C ALA A 51 -23.17 -10.14 -14.60
N ASP A 52 -22.82 -11.27 -15.23
CA ASP A 52 -21.90 -12.27 -14.68
C ASP A 52 -20.54 -11.68 -14.25
N ALA A 53 -20.00 -10.74 -15.01
CA ALA A 53 -18.73 -10.08 -14.68
C ALA A 53 -18.83 -9.20 -13.43
N LEU A 54 -19.97 -8.53 -13.24
CA LEU A 54 -20.25 -7.73 -12.05
C LEU A 54 -20.43 -8.64 -10.83
N GLN A 55 -21.13 -9.76 -11.01
CA GLN A 55 -21.32 -10.76 -9.97
C GLN A 55 -19.97 -11.32 -9.47
N ALA A 56 -19.08 -11.70 -10.39
CA ALA A 56 -17.74 -12.18 -10.07
C ALA A 56 -16.86 -11.11 -9.39
N PHE A 57 -16.98 -9.85 -9.80
CA PHE A 57 -16.30 -8.75 -9.13
C PHE A 57 -16.81 -8.56 -7.69
N ILE A 58 -18.13 -8.59 -7.48
CA ILE A 58 -18.73 -8.47 -6.16
C ILE A 58 -18.30 -9.64 -5.26
N ASP A 59 -18.29 -10.88 -5.78
CA ASP A 59 -17.80 -12.05 -5.03
C ASP A 59 -16.33 -11.88 -4.61
N ASN A 60 -15.48 -11.36 -5.49
CA ASN A 60 -14.07 -11.08 -5.17
C ASN A 60 -13.92 -9.97 -4.12
N VAL A 61 -14.77 -8.94 -4.15
CA VAL A 61 -14.77 -7.87 -3.15
C VAL A 61 -15.30 -8.38 -1.81
N ASP A 62 -16.34 -9.21 -1.79
CA ASP A 62 -16.85 -9.88 -0.59
C ASP A 62 -15.73 -10.69 0.10
N GLU A 63 -15.00 -11.50 -0.66
CA GLU A 63 -13.88 -12.30 -0.12
C GLU A 63 -12.71 -11.43 0.39
N ALA A 64 -12.39 -10.33 -0.31
CA ALA A 64 -11.39 -9.38 0.16
C ALA A 64 -11.81 -8.68 1.47
N CYS A 65 -13.10 -8.37 1.65
CA CYS A 65 -13.62 -7.80 2.89
C CYS A 65 -13.53 -8.80 4.05
N GLU A 66 -13.89 -10.07 3.83
CA GLU A 66 -13.77 -11.13 4.84
C GLU A 66 -12.30 -11.34 5.27
N GLN A 67 -11.36 -11.29 4.32
CA GLN A 67 -9.93 -11.34 4.62
C GLN A 67 -9.47 -10.13 5.45
N ALA A 68 -9.96 -8.93 5.12
CA ALA A 68 -9.63 -7.71 5.87
C ALA A 68 -10.20 -7.76 7.30
N GLU A 69 -11.44 -8.21 7.49
CA GLU A 69 -12.05 -8.38 8.82
C GLU A 69 -11.28 -9.39 9.68
N SER A 70 -10.91 -10.54 9.11
CA SER A 70 -10.11 -11.56 9.79
C SER A 70 -8.72 -11.03 10.16
N ALA A 71 -8.09 -10.26 9.29
CA ALA A 71 -6.81 -9.63 9.56
C ALA A 71 -6.91 -8.63 10.72
N LEU A 72 -7.94 -7.77 10.74
CA LEU A 72 -8.18 -6.81 11.81
C LEU A 72 -8.42 -7.50 13.16
N GLU A 73 -9.21 -8.57 13.19
CA GLU A 73 -9.46 -9.35 14.40
C GLU A 73 -8.20 -10.05 14.92
N SER A 74 -7.40 -10.64 14.03
CA SER A 74 -6.12 -11.24 14.41
C SER A 74 -5.10 -10.21 14.93
N ALA A 75 -5.11 -8.99 14.38
CA ALA A 75 -4.24 -7.90 14.82
C ALA A 75 -4.61 -7.41 16.22
N LEU A 76 -5.92 -7.29 16.51
CA LEU A 76 -6.42 -7.01 17.86
C LEU A 76 -6.05 -8.10 18.85
N ALA A 77 -6.26 -9.37 18.51
CA ALA A 77 -5.91 -10.51 19.38
C ALA A 77 -4.41 -10.63 19.68
N ASN A 78 -3.55 -10.31 18.70
CA ASN A 78 -2.10 -10.31 18.88
C ASN A 78 -1.61 -9.16 19.78
N GLN A 79 -2.35 -8.04 19.85
CA GLN A 79 -2.01 -6.91 20.71
C GLN A 79 -2.23 -7.24 22.20
N GLU A 80 -3.29 -7.97 22.53
CA GLU A 80 -3.61 -8.40 23.91
C GLU A 80 -2.62 -9.45 24.46
N SER A 81 -2.10 -10.33 23.60
CA SER A 81 -1.16 -11.39 24.01
C SER A 81 0.22 -10.86 24.41
N SER A 82 0.66 -9.74 23.81
CA SER A 82 1.98 -9.15 24.07
C SER A 82 2.16 -8.60 25.50
N ALA A 83 1.07 -8.42 26.25
CA ALA A 83 1.11 -8.00 27.65
C ALA A 83 1.38 -9.15 28.64
N GLN A 84 1.29 -10.42 28.23
CA GLN A 84 1.49 -11.58 29.13
C GLN A 84 2.82 -12.34 28.93
N ASP A 85 3.56 -12.11 27.84
CA ASP A 85 4.77 -12.89 27.50
C ASP A 85 6.11 -12.26 27.98
N SER A 86 6.06 -11.51 29.09
CA SER A 86 7.27 -10.91 29.69
C SER A 86 7.98 -11.82 30.70
N GLU A 87 7.46 -13.02 30.99
CA GLU A 87 8.02 -13.91 32.03
C GLU A 87 8.59 -15.26 31.52
N GLN A 88 8.62 -15.53 30.21
CA GLN A 88 9.21 -16.78 29.71
C GLN A 88 10.19 -16.61 28.55
N ALA A 89 11.14 -15.68 28.71
CA ALA A 89 12.33 -15.60 27.86
C ALA A 89 13.63 -15.74 28.68
N GLN A 90 13.73 -16.77 29.51
CA GLN A 90 15.02 -17.29 30.02
C GLN A 90 14.94 -18.82 30.18
N ALA A 91 15.27 -19.57 29.13
CA ALA A 91 16.01 -20.84 29.15
C ALA A 91 15.81 -21.60 27.83
N ALA A 92 16.79 -21.50 26.93
CA ALA A 92 17.38 -22.62 26.18
C ALA A 92 18.33 -22.06 25.11
N GLU A 93 19.57 -21.83 25.54
CA GLU A 93 20.79 -21.83 24.72
C GLU A 93 20.83 -23.11 23.85
N THR A 94 21.10 -22.98 22.55
CA THR A 94 22.41 -23.23 21.89
C THR A 94 22.82 -24.71 21.85
N GLU A 95 23.31 -25.10 20.67
CA GLU A 95 24.09 -26.32 20.33
C GLU A 95 23.30 -27.56 19.87
N GLU A 96 23.26 -27.76 18.54
CA GLU A 96 23.94 -28.94 17.95
C GLU A 96 24.36 -28.61 16.50
N SER A 97 25.66 -28.71 16.25
CA SER A 97 26.32 -28.61 14.96
C SER A 97 26.88 -29.99 14.60
N GLU A 98 27.11 -30.21 13.29
CA GLU A 98 27.81 -31.36 12.67
C GLU A 98 26.90 -32.61 12.46
N GLU A 99 26.82 -33.28 11.30
CA GLU A 99 27.87 -33.61 10.33
C GLU A 99 27.27 -34.02 8.95
N GLN A 100 28.13 -33.94 7.93
CA GLN A 100 27.94 -34.17 6.48
C GLN A 100 27.66 -35.67 6.16
N GLN A 101 27.25 -36.19 4.98
CA GLN A 101 27.56 -35.90 3.58
C GLN A 101 26.80 -36.91 2.65
N ALA A 102 26.78 -36.61 1.35
CA ALA A 102 26.75 -37.52 0.18
C ALA A 102 25.42 -37.78 -0.55
N GLY A 103 25.38 -37.40 -1.83
CA GLY A 103 24.32 -37.75 -2.77
C GLY A 103 24.33 -36.89 -4.04
N ASP A 104 25.43 -36.92 -4.79
CA ASP A 104 25.55 -36.50 -6.20
C ASP A 104 24.43 -37.14 -7.05
N ASP A 105 23.66 -36.34 -7.81
CA ASP A 105 23.41 -36.59 -9.24
C ASP A 105 22.40 -35.58 -9.86
N LYS A 106 22.81 -35.03 -11.01
CA LYS A 106 22.03 -34.34 -12.07
C LYS A 106 21.58 -32.89 -11.85
N ARG A 107 22.57 -32.00 -11.76
CA ARG A 107 22.49 -30.68 -12.40
C ARG A 107 22.62 -30.83 -13.92
N ALA A 108 21.51 -30.75 -14.65
CA ALA A 108 21.55 -30.62 -16.10
C ALA A 108 20.26 -30.05 -16.72
N ILE A 109 19.56 -29.07 -16.12
CA ILE A 109 18.55 -28.29 -16.86
C ILE A 109 18.34 -26.90 -16.22
N THR A 110 19.31 -26.00 -16.29
CA THR A 110 19.06 -24.56 -16.04
C THR A 110 20.03 -23.71 -16.86
N ASP A 111 19.81 -23.65 -18.18
CA ASP A 111 20.48 -22.66 -19.04
C ASP A 111 19.63 -22.27 -20.27
N GLU A 112 18.30 -22.28 -20.14
CA GLU A 112 17.38 -22.04 -21.27
C GLU A 112 16.08 -21.32 -20.84
N ILE A 113 16.14 -20.37 -19.91
CA ILE A 113 15.10 -19.33 -19.79
C ILE A 113 15.74 -17.96 -19.52
N ALA A 114 16.73 -17.61 -20.35
CA ALA A 114 16.95 -16.22 -20.70
C ALA A 114 16.00 -15.90 -21.85
N LYS A 115 14.79 -15.40 -21.55
CA LYS A 115 13.90 -14.59 -22.42
C LYS A 115 12.42 -14.76 -22.02
N ALA A 116 11.94 -13.87 -21.16
CA ALA A 116 10.69 -13.10 -21.33
C ALA A 116 10.35 -12.37 -20.02
N SER A 117 10.25 -11.05 -20.12
CA SER A 117 9.50 -10.09 -19.30
C SER A 117 9.18 -10.42 -17.85
N GLY A 118 9.89 -9.73 -16.95
CA GLY A 118 9.42 -9.43 -15.59
C GLY A 118 9.09 -7.93 -15.47
N GLU A 119 7.82 -7.59 -15.69
CA GLU A 119 7.07 -6.63 -14.85
C GLU A 119 6.97 -7.25 -13.45
N SER A 120 7.01 -6.56 -12.32
CA SER A 120 6.97 -5.15 -12.00
C SER A 120 7.66 -5.05 -10.63
N ALA A 121 8.63 -4.16 -10.48
CA ALA A 121 9.17 -3.80 -9.17
C ALA A 121 8.75 -2.37 -8.90
N GLU A 122 8.00 -2.21 -7.82
CA GLU A 122 7.77 -0.97 -7.10
C GLU A 122 9.10 -0.28 -6.83
N ASP A 123 9.17 1.03 -7.07
CA ASP A 123 10.04 1.89 -6.27
C ASP A 123 9.40 3.27 -6.13
N ASN A 124 9.16 3.58 -4.88
CA ASN A 124 8.71 4.82 -4.32
C ASN A 124 9.95 5.71 -4.22
N ASP A 125 9.98 6.89 -4.84
CA ASP A 125 10.92 7.91 -4.36
C ASP A 125 10.36 9.31 -4.51
N GLU A 126 10.61 10.05 -3.45
CA GLU A 126 10.02 11.29 -3.04
C GLU A 126 10.46 12.49 -3.89
N GLU A 127 9.77 13.59 -3.60
CA GLU A 127 10.17 14.97 -3.81
C GLU A 127 11.69 15.19 -3.91
N GLN A 128 12.14 15.73 -5.05
CA GLN A 128 13.32 16.58 -5.04
C GLN A 128 13.13 17.81 -5.93
N GLU A 129 12.60 18.85 -5.28
CA GLU A 129 12.87 20.25 -5.64
C GLU A 129 14.38 20.50 -5.65
N ALA A 130 14.85 21.06 -6.78
CA ALA A 130 15.75 22.21 -6.88
C ALA A 130 16.90 22.03 -7.88
N GLY A 131 16.90 22.91 -8.89
CA GLY A 131 18.15 23.50 -9.38
C GLY A 131 18.46 23.29 -10.85
N ALA A 132 17.85 24.10 -11.72
CA ALA A 132 18.58 24.81 -12.78
C ALA A 132 17.66 25.88 -13.41
N GLU A 133 17.81 27.11 -12.93
CA GLU A 133 17.46 28.30 -13.71
C GLU A 133 18.43 28.42 -14.89
N SER A 134 17.91 28.55 -16.12
CA SER A 134 18.51 29.33 -17.22
C SER A 134 17.51 29.45 -18.38
N GLU A 135 16.76 30.55 -18.35
CA GLU A 135 16.38 31.46 -19.45
C GLU A 135 15.61 30.97 -20.72
N PRO A 136 14.78 31.85 -21.31
CA PRO A 136 13.67 31.48 -22.18
C PRO A 136 14.09 31.44 -23.65
N ASP A 137 13.84 30.31 -24.32
CA ASP A 137 13.83 30.25 -25.78
C ASP A 137 12.37 30.39 -26.25
N GLU A 138 12.02 31.63 -26.57
CA GLU A 138 10.79 32.02 -27.27
C GLU A 138 10.77 31.37 -28.67
N ALA A 139 10.18 30.18 -28.75
CA ALA A 139 9.23 29.80 -29.80
C ALA A 139 8.75 28.35 -29.58
N SER A 140 7.48 28.20 -29.22
CA SER A 140 6.67 26.97 -29.35
C SER A 140 6.93 25.79 -28.40
N SER A 141 7.71 25.94 -27.33
CA SER A 141 7.73 24.90 -26.28
C SER A 141 6.68 25.18 -25.22
N ILE A 142 5.61 24.37 -25.22
CA ILE A 142 4.55 24.45 -24.21
C ILE A 142 5.18 24.21 -22.84
N PRO A 143 4.92 25.08 -21.84
CA PRO A 143 5.49 24.96 -20.50
C PRO A 143 4.92 23.71 -19.83
N ALA A 144 5.68 22.61 -19.85
CA ALA A 144 5.28 21.32 -19.29
C ALA A 144 6.45 20.70 -18.53
N THR A 145 6.15 19.93 -17.48
CA THR A 145 7.17 19.13 -16.80
C THR A 145 7.62 17.98 -17.70
N GLN A 146 8.85 17.48 -17.50
CA GLN A 146 9.36 16.36 -18.31
C GLN A 146 8.48 15.10 -18.17
N ALA A 147 7.95 14.86 -16.96
CA ALA A 147 7.00 13.79 -16.68
C ALA A 147 5.68 13.94 -17.46
N ALA A 148 5.16 15.18 -17.58
CA ALA A 148 3.94 15.45 -18.34
C ALA A 148 4.14 15.20 -19.84
N ARG A 149 5.28 15.63 -20.40
CA ARG A 149 5.60 15.45 -21.82
C ARG A 149 5.67 13.97 -22.21
N LYS A 150 6.39 13.17 -21.42
CA LYS A 150 6.51 11.73 -21.65
C LYS A 150 5.15 11.03 -21.58
N MET A 151 4.33 11.36 -20.59
CA MET A 151 2.99 10.80 -20.44
C MET A 151 2.06 11.20 -21.59
N ALA A 152 2.16 12.43 -22.09
CA ALA A 152 1.35 12.90 -23.20
C ALA A 152 1.68 12.17 -24.52
N GLU A 153 2.97 11.88 -24.75
CA GLU A 153 3.40 11.05 -25.89
C GLU A 153 2.90 9.61 -25.78
N GLU A 154 2.92 9.02 -24.57
CA GLU A 154 2.43 7.66 -24.31
C GLU A 154 0.91 7.53 -24.47
N LEU A 155 0.16 8.55 -24.05
CA LEU A 155 -1.31 8.56 -24.07
C LEU A 155 -1.90 9.23 -25.32
N GLY A 156 -1.07 9.82 -26.18
CA GLY A 156 -1.51 10.55 -27.38
C GLY A 156 -2.25 11.85 -27.08
N VAL A 157 -1.95 12.49 -25.95
CA VAL A 157 -2.61 13.73 -25.50
C VAL A 157 -1.85 14.95 -26.05
N GLU A 158 -2.57 15.92 -26.59
CA GLU A 158 -1.96 17.16 -27.08
C GLU A 158 -1.77 18.18 -25.95
N LEU A 159 -0.50 18.48 -25.62
CA LEU A 159 -0.17 19.46 -24.56
C LEU A 159 -0.66 20.88 -24.87
N SER A 160 -0.89 21.22 -26.15
CA SER A 160 -1.29 22.57 -26.59
C SER A 160 -2.68 22.96 -26.08
N GLU A 161 -3.53 21.96 -25.83
CA GLU A 161 -4.92 22.14 -25.45
C GLU A 161 -5.11 22.07 -23.92
N LEU A 162 -4.03 21.86 -23.17
CA LEU A 162 -4.06 21.67 -21.73
C LEU A 162 -3.71 22.97 -20.98
N GLU A 163 -4.54 23.28 -19.99
CA GLU A 163 -4.25 24.31 -19.00
C GLU A 163 -3.41 23.69 -17.88
N GLY A 164 -2.16 24.11 -17.75
CA GLY A 164 -1.25 23.59 -16.74
C GLY A 164 -1.54 24.15 -15.35
N THR A 165 -1.74 23.27 -14.37
CA THR A 165 -2.02 23.66 -12.98
C THR A 165 -0.76 23.80 -12.11
N GLY A 166 0.41 23.50 -12.67
CA GLY A 166 1.70 23.56 -11.99
C GLY A 166 2.23 24.98 -11.79
N VAL A 167 3.34 25.07 -11.04
CA VAL A 167 3.98 26.35 -10.68
C VAL A 167 4.39 27.11 -11.95
N GLY A 168 3.86 28.33 -12.11
CA GLY A 168 4.07 29.14 -13.31
C GLY A 168 3.23 28.74 -14.53
N GLY A 169 2.11 28.03 -14.34
CA GLY A 169 1.23 27.58 -15.42
C GLY A 169 1.79 26.39 -16.19
N LYS A 170 2.70 25.62 -15.57
CA LYS A 170 3.31 24.45 -16.21
C LYS A 170 2.35 23.27 -16.18
N ILE A 171 2.22 22.58 -17.31
CA ILE A 171 1.46 21.33 -17.40
C ILE A 171 2.18 20.24 -16.62
N THR A 172 1.45 19.60 -15.72
CA THR A 172 1.93 18.53 -14.86
C THR A 172 1.44 17.16 -15.35
N ARG A 173 2.01 16.08 -14.79
CA ARG A 173 1.56 14.71 -15.06
C ARG A 173 0.07 14.54 -14.74
N HIS A 174 -0.42 15.22 -13.72
CA HIS A 174 -1.81 15.16 -13.30
C HIS A 174 -2.75 15.75 -14.37
N ASP A 175 -2.37 16.88 -14.97
CA ASP A 175 -3.17 17.55 -16.01
C ASP A 175 -3.33 16.67 -17.26
N VAL A 176 -2.25 15.99 -17.67
CA VAL A 176 -2.27 15.05 -18.81
C VAL A 176 -3.13 13.82 -18.52
N ASN A 177 -3.04 13.27 -17.30
CA ASN A 177 -3.82 12.12 -16.90
C ASN A 177 -5.32 12.43 -16.89
N GLN A 178 -5.71 13.59 -16.37
CA GLN A 178 -7.11 14.04 -16.42
C GLN A 178 -7.63 14.21 -17.85
N ALA A 179 -6.80 14.71 -18.76
CA ALA A 179 -7.18 14.87 -20.17
C ALA A 179 -7.36 13.53 -20.89
N ALA A 180 -6.54 12.53 -20.57
CA ALA A 180 -6.64 11.19 -21.17
C ALA A 180 -7.91 10.43 -20.72
N GLN A 181 -8.52 10.80 -19.60
CA GLN A 181 -9.72 10.16 -19.06
C GLN A 181 -11.04 10.80 -19.55
N ARG A 182 -10.96 11.85 -20.38
CA ARG A 182 -12.13 12.58 -20.90
C ARG A 182 -12.44 12.17 -22.34
#